data_AF-A0A9D9L750-F1
#
_entry.id   AF-A0A9D9L750-F1
#
_cell.length_a   1.000
_cell.length_b   1.000
_cell.length_c   1.000
_cell.angle_alpha   90.00
_cell.angle_beta   90.00
_cell.angle_gamma   90.00
#
_symmetry.space_group_name_H-M   'P 1'
#
loop_
_entity.id
_entity.type
_entity.pdbx_description
1 polymer ?
#
loop_
_entity_poly.entity_id
_entity_poly.type
_entity_poly.pdbx_seq_one_letter_code
_entity_poly.pdbx_strand_id
1 'polypeptide(L)'
;MTYWLWLTTSLTISVVAEYLARLHGLELPMTLATAFYFAVLGPWLRTAVPLMLATAWLDALGTSSLPQVSCVLLLLFPLASFWRRFGDVRSLPMLVFPGAVVGLLAATFRLLSALVSGHSLLGAPFWQAACLLGGSTVLVPVLAFVLEIPARRLAIRRLEKFNLDYSDEYYFHDGDTYD
;
A
#
# COMPACT_ATOMS: atom_id res chain seq x y z
N MET A 1 -9.59 -15.20 13.24
CA MET A 1 -9.81 -13.95 14.01
C MET A 1 -8.57 -13.08 14.07
N THR A 2 -7.38 -13.63 14.37
CA THR A 2 -6.12 -12.87 14.53
C THR A 2 -5.77 -11.95 13.36
N TYR A 3 -5.91 -12.42 12.11
CA TYR A 3 -5.67 -11.60 10.91
C TYR A 3 -6.58 -10.36 10.84
N TRP A 4 -7.87 -10.54 11.14
CA TRP A 4 -8.85 -9.45 11.05
C TRP A 4 -8.63 -8.39 12.10
N LEU A 5 -8.32 -8.80 13.33
CA LEU A 5 -7.93 -7.87 14.40
C LEU A 5 -6.66 -7.10 14.04
N TRP A 6 -5.67 -7.77 13.45
CA TRP A 6 -4.44 -7.12 13.02
C TRP A 6 -4.66 -6.15 11.85
N LEU A 7 -5.48 -6.53 10.86
CA LEU A 7 -5.86 -5.67 9.74
C LEU A 7 -6.60 -4.42 10.23
N THR A 8 -7.62 -4.58 11.07
CA THR A 8 -8.42 -3.43 11.53
C THR A 8 -7.60 -2.52 12.44
N THR A 9 -6.80 -3.06 13.35
CA THR A 9 -5.91 -2.25 14.21
C THR A 9 -4.83 -1.52 13.40
N SER A 10 -4.22 -2.17 12.42
CA SER A 10 -3.20 -1.53 11.57
C SER A 10 -3.81 -0.42 10.72
N LEU A 11 -5.03 -0.62 10.19
CA LEU A 11 -5.74 0.40 9.42
C LEU A 11 -6.16 1.58 10.30
N THR A 12 -6.72 1.34 11.49
CA THR A 12 -7.10 2.44 12.38
C THR A 12 -5.89 3.25 12.82
N ILE A 13 -4.78 2.59 13.17
CA ILE A 13 -3.52 3.29 13.49
C ILE A 13 -3.04 4.10 12.29
N SER A 14 -3.08 3.53 11.08
CA SER A 14 -2.64 4.25 9.86
C SER A 14 -3.53 5.46 9.56
N VAL A 15 -4.85 5.34 9.72
CA VAL A 15 -5.81 6.45 9.53
C VAL A 15 -5.53 7.57 10.54
N VAL A 16 -5.37 7.21 11.82
CA VAL A 16 -5.08 8.19 12.89
C VAL A 16 -3.73 8.85 12.66
N ALA A 17 -2.68 8.08 12.34
CA ALA A 17 -1.34 8.60 12.08
C ALA A 17 -1.32 9.52 10.86
N GLU A 18 -1.97 9.14 9.76
CA GLU A 18 -2.08 9.98 8.56
C GLU A 18 -2.90 11.25 8.84
N TYR A 19 -3.99 11.15 9.58
CA TYR A 19 -4.77 12.33 10.00
C TYR A 19 -3.95 13.29 10.86
N LEU A 20 -3.22 12.77 11.87
CA LEU A 20 -2.32 13.58 12.69
C LEU A 20 -1.20 14.21 11.86
N ALA A 21 -0.62 13.48 10.91
CA ALA A 21 0.39 14.01 10.00
C ALA A 21 -0.18 15.16 9.16
N ARG A 22 -1.41 15.01 8.63
CA ARG A 22 -2.10 16.05 7.87
C ARG A 22 -2.32 17.33 8.69
N LEU A 23 -2.65 17.22 9.98
CA LEU A 23 -2.78 18.37 10.87
C LEU A 23 -1.47 19.17 11.03
N HIS A 24 -0.31 18.51 10.89
CA HIS A 24 1.01 19.15 10.93
C HIS A 24 1.52 19.54 9.53
N GLY A 25 0.68 19.46 8.49
CA GLY A 25 1.05 19.79 7.11
C GLY A 25 1.85 18.70 6.38
N LEU A 26 1.91 17.48 6.93
CA LEU A 26 2.58 16.34 6.33
C LEU A 26 1.55 15.45 5.62
N GLU A 27 1.58 15.45 4.29
CA GLU A 27 0.77 14.55 3.47
C GLU A 27 1.55 13.24 3.23
N LEU A 28 1.32 12.23 4.08
CA LEU A 28 1.97 10.92 3.98
C LEU A 28 0.91 9.84 3.71
N PRO A 29 1.03 9.05 2.62
CA PRO A 29 0.01 8.07 2.24
C PRO A 29 0.14 6.76 3.05
N MET A 30 0.14 6.87 4.39
CA MET A 30 0.32 5.72 5.28
C MET A 30 -0.84 4.72 5.15
N THR A 31 -2.07 5.21 5.04
CA THR A 31 -3.24 4.34 4.85
C THR A 31 -3.18 3.55 3.56
N LEU A 32 -2.77 4.18 2.46
CA LEU A 32 -2.62 3.52 1.16
C LEU A 32 -1.49 2.48 1.17
N ALA A 33 -0.37 2.80 1.82
CA ALA A 33 0.74 1.87 1.99
C ALA A 33 0.31 0.63 2.80
N THR A 34 -0.35 0.83 3.93
CA THR A 34 -0.91 -0.26 4.75
C THR A 34 -1.96 -1.04 3.97
N ALA A 35 -2.84 -0.36 3.24
CA ALA A 35 -3.85 -0.98 2.41
C ALA A 35 -3.26 -1.88 1.32
N PHE A 36 -2.22 -1.39 0.63
CA PHE A 36 -1.50 -2.15 -0.38
C PHE A 36 -0.89 -3.43 0.19
N TYR A 37 -0.22 -3.34 1.35
CA TYR A 37 0.35 -4.51 2.03
C TYR A 37 -0.73 -5.58 2.31
N PHE A 38 -1.86 -5.20 2.91
CA PHE A 38 -2.95 -6.14 3.17
C PHE A 38 -3.66 -6.64 1.90
N ALA A 39 -3.73 -5.83 0.85
CA ALA A 39 -4.28 -6.23 -0.44
C ALA A 39 -3.44 -7.33 -1.12
N VAL A 40 -2.12 -7.31 -0.94
CA VAL A 40 -1.22 -8.38 -1.42
C VAL A 40 -1.40 -9.67 -0.60
N LEU A 41 -1.57 -9.56 0.73
CA LEU A 41 -1.64 -10.70 1.65
C LEU A 41 -3.00 -11.41 1.69
N GLY A 42 -4.10 -10.69 1.50
CA GLY A 42 -5.45 -11.17 1.79
C GLY A 42 -6.28 -11.64 0.58
N PRO A 43 -7.39 -12.35 0.81
CA PRO A 43 -8.40 -12.59 -0.21
C PRO A 43 -9.17 -11.28 -0.53
N TRP A 44 -8.98 -10.77 -1.77
CA TRP A 44 -9.51 -9.51 -2.32
C TRP A 44 -10.87 -9.12 -1.75
N LEU A 45 -11.92 -9.94 -1.95
CA LEU A 45 -13.30 -9.51 -1.66
C LEU A 45 -13.53 -9.22 -0.18
N ARG A 46 -12.85 -9.96 0.69
CA ARG A 46 -13.04 -9.83 2.13
C ARG A 46 -12.25 -8.64 2.67
N THR A 47 -11.03 -8.41 2.19
CA THR A 47 -10.21 -7.28 2.63
C THR A 47 -10.60 -5.96 1.98
N ALA A 48 -11.24 -5.96 0.81
CA ALA A 48 -11.63 -4.72 0.14
C ALA A 48 -12.55 -3.84 0.99
N VAL A 49 -13.55 -4.44 1.67
CA VAL A 49 -14.53 -3.69 2.48
C VAL A 49 -13.87 -2.85 3.58
N PRO A 50 -13.06 -3.40 4.51
CA PRO A 50 -12.42 -2.59 5.54
C PRO A 50 -11.40 -1.59 4.97
N LEU A 51 -10.76 -1.90 3.84
CA LEU A 51 -9.85 -0.97 3.17
C LEU A 51 -10.60 0.24 2.62
N MET A 52 -11.70 0.01 1.88
CA MET A 52 -12.54 1.07 1.35
C MET A 52 -13.16 1.90 2.46
N LEU A 53 -13.60 1.27 3.56
CA LEU A 53 -14.14 2.00 4.71
C LEU A 53 -13.07 2.91 5.35
N ALA A 54 -11.84 2.42 5.51
CA ALA A 54 -10.75 3.20 6.08
C ALA A 54 -10.36 4.39 5.19
N THR A 55 -10.25 4.19 3.87
CA THR A 55 -9.92 5.30 2.95
C THR A 55 -11.07 6.28 2.80
N ALA A 56 -12.32 5.81 2.77
CA ALA A 56 -13.50 6.67 2.72
C ALA A 56 -13.64 7.49 4.01
N TRP A 57 -13.33 6.91 5.17
CA TRP A 57 -13.31 7.65 6.43
C TRP A 57 -12.24 8.74 6.41
N LEU A 58 -11.04 8.42 5.93
CA LEU A 58 -9.97 9.41 5.83
C LEU A 58 -10.26 10.51 4.79
N ASP A 59 -10.90 10.17 3.67
CA ASP A 59 -11.41 11.15 2.70
C ASP A 59 -12.51 12.03 3.30
N ALA A 60 -13.41 11.48 4.13
CA ALA A 60 -14.45 12.25 4.82
C ALA A 60 -13.90 13.20 5.91
N LEU A 61 -12.78 12.82 6.54
CA LEU A 61 -12.06 13.68 7.48
C LEU A 61 -11.24 14.77 6.78
N GLY A 62 -10.83 14.51 5.54
CA GLY A 62 -10.20 15.52 4.69
C GLY A 62 -11.27 16.47 4.14
N THR A 63 -11.08 17.78 4.27
CA THR A 63 -11.93 18.80 3.63
C THR A 63 -11.76 18.85 2.10
N SER A 64 -11.22 17.79 1.49
CA SER A 64 -10.93 17.73 0.07
C SER A 64 -12.21 17.57 -0.72
N SER A 65 -12.32 18.30 -1.83
CA SER A 65 -13.47 18.24 -2.75
C SER A 65 -13.59 16.90 -3.48
N LEU A 66 -12.52 16.09 -3.50
CA LEU A 66 -12.44 14.81 -4.19
C LEU A 66 -11.96 13.72 -3.23
N PRO A 67 -12.56 12.51 -3.28
CA PRO A 67 -12.14 11.36 -2.49
C PRO A 67 -10.86 10.72 -3.09
N GLN A 68 -9.75 11.45 -2.97
CA GLN A 68 -8.49 11.10 -3.60
C GLN A 68 -7.97 9.74 -3.12
N VAL A 69 -8.04 9.47 -1.81
CA VAL A 69 -7.45 8.26 -1.24
C VAL A 69 -8.24 7.03 -1.68
N SER A 70 -9.57 7.12 -1.71
CA SER A 70 -10.43 6.03 -2.17
C SER A 70 -10.25 5.74 -3.67
N CYS A 71 -10.06 6.78 -4.50
CA CYS A 71 -9.76 6.60 -5.92
C CYS A 71 -8.40 5.93 -6.15
N VAL A 72 -7.36 6.34 -5.42
CA VAL A 72 -6.03 5.72 -5.50
C VAL A 72 -6.11 4.26 -5.06
N LEU A 73 -6.85 3.95 -3.99
CA LEU A 73 -7.07 2.57 -3.55
C LEU A 73 -7.70 1.70 -4.66
N LEU A 74 -8.70 2.22 -5.38
CA LEU A 74 -9.33 1.50 -6.50
C LEU A 74 -8.32 1.11 -7.58
N LEU A 75 -7.40 2.01 -7.91
CA LEU A 75 -6.33 1.78 -8.87
C LEU A 75 -5.21 0.86 -8.34
N LEU A 76 -5.07 0.76 -7.01
CA LEU A 76 -4.10 -0.13 -6.39
C LEU A 76 -4.54 -1.60 -6.37
N PHE A 77 -5.84 -1.90 -6.48
CA PHE A 77 -6.30 -3.30 -6.55
C PHE A 77 -5.73 -4.12 -7.72
N PRO A 78 -5.75 -3.65 -8.98
CA PRO A 78 -5.11 -4.38 -10.08
C PRO A 78 -3.60 -4.48 -9.86
N LEU A 79 -2.96 -3.43 -9.33
CA LEU A 79 -1.54 -3.45 -9.02
C LEU A 79 -1.19 -4.50 -7.96
N ALA A 80 -1.94 -4.56 -6.85
CA ALA A 80 -1.75 -5.55 -5.80
C ALA A 80 -2.00 -6.98 -6.31
N SER A 81 -2.96 -7.15 -7.22
CA SER A 81 -3.25 -8.44 -7.86
C SER A 81 -2.09 -8.90 -8.75
N PHE A 82 -1.52 -7.98 -9.54
CA PHE A 82 -0.30 -8.21 -10.31
C PHE A 82 0.89 -8.50 -9.39
N TRP A 83 1.04 -7.72 -8.33
CA TRP A 83 2.10 -7.84 -7.35
C TRP A 83 2.09 -9.17 -6.61
N ARG A 84 0.91 -9.72 -6.33
CA ARG A 84 0.79 -11.03 -5.70
C ARG A 84 1.29 -12.17 -6.61
N ARG A 85 1.28 -11.99 -7.94
CA ARG A 85 1.70 -13.01 -8.91
C ARG A 85 3.19 -12.93 -9.21
N PHE A 86 3.75 -11.73 -9.26
CA PHE A 86 5.11 -11.51 -9.74
C PHE A 86 6.05 -10.91 -8.69
N GLY A 87 5.51 -10.36 -7.61
CA GLY A 87 6.24 -9.60 -6.60
C GLY A 87 7.08 -10.49 -5.68
N ASP A 88 8.38 -10.25 -5.65
CA ASP A 88 9.27 -10.78 -4.62
C ASP A 88 9.41 -9.75 -3.50
N VAL A 89 9.02 -10.15 -2.29
CA VAL A 89 9.07 -9.31 -1.09
C VAL A 89 10.47 -9.19 -0.51
N ARG A 90 11.46 -9.93 -1.03
CA ARG A 90 12.86 -9.86 -0.57
C ARG A 90 13.69 -8.83 -1.31
N SER A 91 13.25 -8.37 -2.48
CA SER A 91 13.97 -7.39 -3.27
C SER A 91 13.51 -5.96 -2.97
N LEU A 92 14.42 -5.14 -2.43
CA LEU A 92 14.22 -3.71 -2.21
C LEU A 92 13.66 -2.95 -3.43
N PRO A 93 14.18 -3.11 -4.68
CA PRO A 93 13.61 -2.41 -5.82
C PRO A 93 12.15 -2.81 -6.09
N MET A 94 11.81 -4.06 -5.77
CA MET A 94 10.45 -4.56 -5.85
C MET A 94 9.59 -3.85 -4.80
N LEU A 95 10.02 -3.67 -3.54
CA LEU A 95 9.24 -2.89 -2.57
C LEU A 95 9.14 -1.39 -2.86
N VAL A 96 10.16 -0.80 -3.50
CA VAL A 96 10.16 0.63 -3.84
C VAL A 96 9.15 0.94 -4.96
N PHE A 97 9.00 0.02 -5.92
CA PHE A 97 8.09 0.21 -7.06
C PHE A 97 6.62 0.49 -6.69
N PRO A 98 5.93 -0.29 -5.83
CA PRO A 98 4.57 0.03 -5.42
C PRO A 98 4.52 1.33 -4.61
N GLY A 99 5.56 1.67 -3.85
CA GLY A 99 5.71 3.00 -3.25
C GLY A 99 5.71 4.11 -4.29
N ALA A 100 6.52 3.97 -5.34
CA ALA A 100 6.57 4.92 -6.45
C ALA A 100 5.21 5.06 -7.16
N VAL A 101 4.50 3.95 -7.39
CA VAL A 101 3.18 3.97 -8.04
C VAL A 101 2.13 4.64 -7.14
N VAL A 102 2.10 4.32 -5.83
CA VAL A 102 1.22 4.99 -4.86
C VAL A 102 1.49 6.49 -4.85
N GLY A 103 2.76 6.88 -4.78
CA GLY A 103 3.20 8.27 -4.82
C GLY A 103 2.79 9.00 -6.08
N LEU A 104 3.00 8.36 -7.24
CA LEU A 104 2.64 8.93 -8.54
C LEU A 104 1.13 9.15 -8.64
N LEU A 105 0.33 8.15 -8.25
CA LEU A 105 -1.13 8.28 -8.25
C LEU A 105 -1.58 9.39 -7.28
N ALA A 106 -1.09 9.41 -6.04
CA ALA A 106 -1.42 10.45 -5.08
C ALA A 106 -1.02 11.86 -5.58
N ALA A 107 0.18 11.99 -6.16
CA ALA A 107 0.68 13.22 -6.76
C ALA A 107 -0.21 13.69 -7.92
N THR A 108 -0.63 12.78 -8.82
CA THR A 108 -1.53 13.14 -9.93
C THR A 108 -2.89 13.62 -9.44
N PHE A 109 -3.49 12.95 -8.46
CA PHE A 109 -4.77 13.39 -7.88
C PHE A 109 -4.63 14.72 -7.12
N ARG A 110 -3.48 14.96 -6.48
CA ARG A 110 -3.18 16.24 -5.81
C ARG A 110 -3.13 17.39 -6.81
N LEU A 111 -2.40 17.21 -7.91
CA LEU A 111 -2.30 18.20 -8.99
C LEU A 111 -3.64 18.40 -9.70
N LEU A 112 -4.41 17.33 -9.93
CA LEU A 112 -5.74 17.41 -10.50
C LEU A 112 -6.70 18.20 -9.60
N SER A 113 -6.66 17.96 -8.29
CA SER A 113 -7.44 18.72 -7.31
C SER A 113 -7.05 20.20 -7.30
N ALA A 114 -5.75 20.52 -7.36
CA ALA A 114 -5.29 21.90 -7.47
C ALA A 114 -5.82 22.58 -8.75
N LEU A 115 -5.81 21.86 -9.88
CA LEU A 115 -6.35 22.36 -11.16
C LEU A 115 -7.86 22.65 -11.05
N VAL A 116 -8.63 21.71 -10.50
CA VAL A 116 -10.09 21.86 -10.32
C VAL A 116 -10.43 23.00 -9.36
N SER A 117 -9.61 23.21 -8.33
CA SER A 117 -9.75 24.32 -7.40
C SER A 117 -9.18 25.64 -7.93
N GLY A 118 -8.75 25.72 -9.19
CA GLY A 118 -8.23 26.94 -9.82
C GLY A 118 -6.90 27.44 -9.26
N HIS A 119 -6.14 26.58 -8.57
CA HIS A 119 -4.83 26.93 -8.04
C HIS A 119 -3.75 26.80 -9.12
N SER A 120 -2.68 27.59 -9.00
CA SER A 120 -1.48 27.42 -9.83
C SER A 120 -0.86 26.04 -9.58
N LEU A 121 -0.56 25.30 -10.65
CA LEU A 121 0.14 24.02 -10.57
C LEU A 121 1.59 24.19 -10.09
N LEU A 122 2.23 25.29 -10.47
CA LEU A 122 3.60 25.62 -10.08
C LEU A 122 3.58 26.29 -8.71
N GLY A 123 4.22 25.67 -7.72
CA GLY A 123 4.31 26.17 -6.33
C GLY A 123 4.06 25.09 -5.28
N ALA A 124 3.28 25.44 -4.25
CA ALA A 124 2.92 24.56 -3.15
C ALA A 124 2.34 23.18 -3.57
N PRO A 125 1.40 23.07 -4.53
CA PRO A 125 0.84 21.77 -4.89
C PRO A 125 1.86 20.88 -5.63
N PHE A 126 2.77 21.47 -6.42
CA PHE A 126 3.87 20.73 -7.03
C PHE A 126 4.86 20.21 -5.99
N TRP A 127 5.23 21.05 -5.02
CA TRP A 127 6.12 20.61 -3.92
C TRP A 127 5.48 19.48 -3.10
N GLN A 128 4.19 19.60 -2.78
CA GLN A 128 3.44 18.53 -2.10
C GLN A 128 3.37 17.25 -2.93
N ALA A 129 3.14 17.35 -4.23
CA ALA A 129 3.17 16.21 -5.15
C ALA A 129 4.55 15.52 -5.18
N ALA A 130 5.64 16.30 -5.20
CA ALA A 130 7.00 15.77 -5.13
C ALA A 130 7.29 15.10 -3.77
N CYS A 131 6.86 15.70 -2.67
CA CYS A 131 6.96 15.12 -1.33
C CYS A 131 6.14 13.83 -1.18
N LEU A 132 4.95 13.76 -1.78
CA LEU A 132 4.14 12.55 -1.82
C LEU A 132 4.84 11.43 -2.60
N LEU A 133 5.42 11.76 -3.75
CA LEU A 133 6.18 10.80 -4.55
C LEU A 133 7.42 10.30 -3.80
N GLY A 134 8.27 11.20 -3.30
CA GLY A 134 9.47 10.81 -2.55
C GLY A 134 9.13 10.09 -1.24
N GLY A 135 8.19 10.63 -0.47
CA GLY A 135 7.76 10.08 0.80
C GLY A 135 7.19 8.66 0.66
N SER A 136 6.30 8.44 -0.31
CA SER A 136 5.69 7.11 -0.54
C SER A 136 6.70 6.03 -0.95
N THR A 137 7.70 6.36 -1.77
CA THR A 137 8.75 5.40 -2.19
C THR A 137 9.53 4.83 -1.02
N VAL A 138 9.73 5.62 0.04
CA VAL A 138 10.42 5.21 1.27
C VAL A 138 9.45 4.65 2.30
N LEU A 139 8.25 5.23 2.38
CA LEU A 139 7.25 4.89 3.38
C LEU A 139 6.69 3.47 3.19
N VAL A 140 6.45 3.05 1.94
CA VAL A 140 5.95 1.69 1.65
C VAL A 140 6.91 0.58 2.12
N PRO A 141 8.21 0.59 1.81
CA PRO A 141 9.13 -0.43 2.33
C PRO A 141 9.25 -0.41 3.85
N VAL A 142 9.26 0.79 4.47
CA VAL A 142 9.32 0.92 5.93
C VAL A 142 8.06 0.35 6.59
N LEU A 143 6.87 0.69 6.10
CA LEU A 143 5.61 0.17 6.62
C LEU A 143 5.50 -1.34 6.42
N ALA A 144 5.90 -1.86 5.26
CA ALA A 144 5.92 -3.29 5.01
C ALA A 144 6.83 -4.00 6.04
N PHE A 145 8.02 -3.47 6.31
CA PHE A 145 8.92 -4.03 7.31
C PHE A 145 8.35 -3.97 8.74
N VAL A 146 7.73 -2.84 9.12
CA VAL A 146 7.11 -2.67 10.44
C VAL A 146 5.92 -3.61 10.63
N LEU A 147 5.11 -3.80 9.59
CA LEU A 147 3.95 -4.72 9.60
C LEU A 147 4.38 -6.20 9.56
N GLU A 148 5.54 -6.49 8.97
CA GLU A 148 6.10 -7.84 8.92
C GLU A 148 6.47 -8.37 10.32
N ILE A 149 6.94 -7.51 11.23
CA ILE A 149 7.31 -7.87 12.62
C ILE A 149 6.14 -8.52 13.39
N PRO A 150 4.96 -7.87 13.52
CA PRO A 150 3.81 -8.50 14.17
C PRO A 150 3.26 -9.66 13.35
N ALA A 151 3.32 -9.63 12.01
CA ALA A 151 2.88 -10.75 11.18
C ALA A 151 3.62 -12.06 11.50
N ARG A 152 4.94 -11.97 11.69
CA ARG A 152 5.81 -13.10 12.10
C ARG A 152 5.50 -13.57 13.51
N ARG A 153 5.29 -12.65 14.46
CA ARG A 153 4.93 -12.98 15.85
C ARG A 153 3.56 -13.64 15.97
N LEU A 154 2.62 -13.26 15.12
CA LEU A 154 1.26 -13.81 15.11
C LEU A 154 1.16 -15.13 14.33
N ALA A 155 2.29 -15.67 13.83
CA ALA A 155 2.38 -16.93 13.09
C ALA A 155 1.30 -17.07 12.00
N ILE A 156 1.06 -15.98 11.26
CA ILE A 156 0.09 -16.00 10.17
C ILE A 156 0.67 -16.92 9.07
N ARG A 157 0.17 -18.17 9.01
CA ARG A 157 0.55 -19.32 8.15
C ARG A 157 0.74 -19.04 6.63
N ARG A 158 0.60 -17.81 6.15
CA ARG A 158 0.79 -17.44 4.74
C ARG A 158 2.20 -17.02 4.35
N LEU A 159 3.09 -16.73 5.30
CA LEU A 159 4.53 -16.63 4.98
C LEU A 159 5.12 -17.98 4.55
N GLU A 160 4.55 -19.11 5.01
CA GLU A 160 4.96 -20.46 4.58
C GLU A 160 4.51 -20.80 3.15
N LYS A 161 3.31 -20.41 2.73
CA LYS A 161 2.82 -20.75 1.37
C LYS A 161 3.53 -20.00 0.24
N PHE A 162 3.98 -18.76 0.47
CA PHE A 162 4.81 -18.04 -0.50
C PHE A 162 6.22 -18.66 -0.66
N ASN A 163 6.71 -19.38 0.35
CA ASN A 163 8.01 -20.05 0.35
C ASN A 163 7.92 -21.49 -0.22
N LEU A 164 6.76 -22.14 -0.10
CA LEU A 164 6.53 -23.51 -0.61
C LEU A 164 6.27 -23.55 -2.12
N ASP A 165 5.52 -22.58 -2.68
CA ASP A 165 5.27 -22.52 -4.13
C ASP A 165 6.57 -22.27 -4.93
N TYR A 166 7.55 -21.58 -4.33
CA TYR A 166 8.88 -21.37 -4.94
C TYR A 166 9.81 -22.58 -4.79
N SER A 167 9.54 -23.46 -3.83
CA SER A 167 10.31 -24.68 -3.60
C SER A 167 9.90 -25.78 -4.58
N ASP A 168 8.60 -25.94 -4.86
CA ASP A 168 8.12 -27.04 -5.70
C ASP A 168 8.46 -26.87 -7.20
N GLU A 169 8.66 -25.63 -7.68
CA GLU A 169 9.02 -25.37 -9.08
C GLU A 169 10.51 -25.62 -9.41
N TYR A 170 11.40 -25.64 -8.40
CA TYR A 170 12.84 -25.88 -8.61
C TYR A 170 13.29 -27.33 -8.41
N TYR A 171 12.46 -28.21 -7.82
CA TYR A 171 12.85 -29.62 -7.59
C TYR A 171 12.41 -30.58 -8.70
N PHE A 172 11.70 -30.13 -9.74
CA PHE A 172 11.25 -31.00 -10.83
C PHE A 172 12.18 -31.08 -12.04
N HIS A 173 13.33 -30.38 -12.06
CA HIS A 173 14.20 -30.37 -13.24
C HIS A 173 15.54 -31.09 -13.14
N ASP A 174 15.92 -31.63 -11.97
CA ASP A 174 17.22 -32.30 -11.76
C ASP A 174 17.12 -33.83 -11.61
N GLY A 175 16.02 -34.45 -12.05
CA GLY A 175 15.74 -35.88 -11.85
C GLY A 175 16.11 -36.82 -13.00
N ASP A 176 16.32 -36.32 -14.22
CA ASP A 176 16.48 -37.16 -15.41
C ASP A 176 17.82 -36.93 -16.09
N THR A 177 18.89 -37.52 -15.57
CA THR A 177 20.07 -37.95 -16.35
C THR A 177 21.06 -38.71 -15.46
N TYR A 178 20.84 -40.01 -15.32
CA TYR A 178 21.94 -40.97 -15.17
C TYR A 178 21.59 -42.21 -15.99
N ASP A 179 22.19 -42.26 -17.18
CA ASP A 179 22.45 -43.50 -17.93
C ASP A 179 23.40 -44.42 -17.16
#